data_AF-A0A924MWY3-F1
#
_entry.id   AF-A0A924MWY3-F1
#
_cell.length_a   1.000
_cell.length_b   1.000
_cell.length_c   1.000
_cell.angle_alpha   90.00
_cell.angle_beta   90.00
_cell.angle_gamma   90.00
#
_symmetry.space_group_name_H-M   'P 1'
#
loop_
_entity.id
_entity.type
_entity.pdbx_description
1 polymer ?
#
loop_
_entity_poly.entity_id
_entity_poly.type
_entity_poly.pdbx_seq_one_letter_code
_entity_poly.pdbx_strand_id
1 'polypeptide(L)'
;RPDCIADSTPPLQRWQADRARAVLLARVPAADLPPYVRNRIRLRQAGVWSTLAFEDSRRLVVEGGAAPAGLPGVTADDVRMAGNEALEALAGVDKTELADDDQSAWTDAAMRVGASRWAAEQVLAPATTGLRVATQPGQPGETCVLLIDATHAADHPLARRCTFGTVWTASARVNAGSSALTLAVQPLATWRELWMFRATPAGWTLQVLPPSTEASDVGYVEFAGWVPATGQVLAAREVRDPQRGNKPARTYELLDGQTLATEKAADAPGSLKAFYRFQDPAWKRMTVSLR
;
A
#
# COMPACT_ATOMS: atom_id res chain seq x y z
N ARG A 1 -5.03 -14.79 -15.47
CA ARG A 1 -5.32 -14.29 -14.11
C ARG A 1 -3.98 -14.20 -13.35
N PRO A 2 -3.88 -13.50 -12.20
CA PRO A 2 -2.61 -13.41 -11.46
C PRO A 2 -2.04 -14.78 -11.06
N ASP A 3 -2.91 -15.71 -10.68
CA ASP A 3 -2.63 -17.13 -10.37
C ASP A 3 -2.22 -17.98 -11.58
N CYS A 4 -2.15 -17.40 -12.79
CA CYS A 4 -1.68 -18.09 -13.99
C CYS A 4 -0.19 -17.84 -14.28
N ILE A 5 0.51 -17.03 -13.47
CA ILE A 5 1.94 -16.76 -13.62
C ILE A 5 2.68 -17.55 -12.53
N ALA A 6 3.65 -18.38 -12.91
CA ALA A 6 4.44 -19.15 -11.96
C ALA A 6 5.23 -18.22 -11.01
N ASP A 7 5.31 -18.59 -9.73
CA ASP A 7 6.02 -17.80 -8.70
C ASP A 7 7.52 -17.69 -8.98
N SER A 8 8.09 -18.65 -9.72
CA SER A 8 9.48 -18.63 -10.18
C SER A 8 9.74 -17.70 -11.38
N THR A 9 8.71 -17.06 -11.94
CA THR A 9 8.86 -16.15 -13.09
C THR A 9 9.72 -14.95 -12.70
N PRO A 10 10.85 -14.68 -13.38
CA PRO A 10 11.71 -13.55 -13.07
C PRO A 10 10.94 -12.20 -13.11
N PRO A 11 11.28 -11.23 -12.24
CA PRO A 11 10.52 -9.97 -12.11
C PRO A 11 10.29 -9.25 -13.46
N LEU A 12 11.33 -9.11 -14.28
CA LEU A 12 11.21 -8.45 -15.59
C LEU A 12 10.23 -9.18 -16.54
N GLN A 13 10.25 -10.51 -16.56
CA GLN A 13 9.34 -11.30 -17.40
C GLN A 13 7.90 -11.22 -16.89
N ARG A 14 7.72 -11.23 -15.56
CA ARG A 14 6.42 -11.03 -14.91
C ARG A 14 5.85 -9.66 -15.27
N TRP A 15 6.64 -8.60 -15.16
CA TRP A 15 6.26 -7.25 -15.57
C TRP A 15 5.85 -7.17 -17.05
N GLN A 16 6.63 -7.77 -17.97
CA GLN A 16 6.27 -7.81 -19.39
C GLN A 16 4.94 -8.53 -19.64
N ALA A 17 4.73 -9.67 -18.96
CA ALA A 17 3.48 -10.42 -19.06
C ALA A 17 2.28 -9.62 -18.51
N ASP A 18 2.44 -8.93 -17.39
CA ASP A 18 1.38 -8.10 -16.82
C ASP A 18 1.07 -6.87 -17.69
N ARG A 19 2.07 -6.24 -18.34
CA ARG A 19 1.82 -5.19 -19.33
C ARG A 19 1.04 -5.71 -20.54
N ALA A 20 1.42 -6.87 -21.07
CA ALA A 20 0.68 -7.49 -22.17
C ALA A 20 -0.77 -7.81 -21.75
N ARG A 21 -0.98 -8.30 -20.52
CA ARG A 21 -2.32 -8.55 -19.98
C ARG A 21 -3.14 -7.29 -19.81
N ALA A 22 -2.54 -6.19 -19.34
CA ALA A 22 -3.23 -4.90 -19.24
C ALA A 22 -3.76 -4.44 -20.60
N VAL A 23 -2.91 -4.50 -21.64
CA VAL A 23 -3.29 -4.16 -23.03
C VAL A 23 -4.40 -5.07 -23.56
N LEU A 24 -4.32 -6.38 -23.29
CA LEU A 24 -5.36 -7.33 -23.71
C LEU A 24 -6.70 -7.05 -23.03
N LEU A 25 -6.70 -6.82 -21.71
CA LEU A 25 -7.91 -6.52 -20.94
C LEU A 25 -8.56 -5.21 -21.39
N ALA A 26 -7.77 -4.19 -21.75
CA ALA A 26 -8.27 -2.91 -22.25
C ALA A 26 -8.97 -3.00 -23.62
N ARG A 27 -8.68 -4.03 -24.42
CA ARG A 27 -9.29 -4.24 -25.75
C ARG A 27 -10.61 -5.00 -25.70
N VAL A 28 -11.02 -5.49 -24.53
CA VAL A 28 -12.26 -6.25 -24.40
C VAL A 28 -13.46 -5.30 -24.53
N PRO A 29 -14.40 -5.51 -25.47
CA PRO A 29 -15.59 -4.67 -25.62
C PRO A 29 -16.58 -4.95 -24.48
N ALA A 30 -16.29 -4.42 -23.29
CA ALA A 30 -17.01 -4.78 -22.08
C ALA A 30 -18.48 -4.36 -22.09
N ALA A 31 -18.85 -3.33 -22.87
CA ALA A 31 -20.22 -2.81 -22.94
C ALA A 31 -21.24 -3.89 -23.38
N ASP A 32 -20.84 -4.79 -24.27
CA ASP A 32 -21.74 -5.81 -24.85
C ASP A 32 -21.79 -7.11 -24.05
N LEU A 33 -21.04 -7.18 -22.93
CA LEU A 33 -20.94 -8.37 -22.12
C LEU A 33 -21.98 -8.40 -20.99
N PRO A 34 -22.43 -9.61 -20.57
CA PRO A 34 -23.25 -9.77 -19.39
C PRO A 34 -22.61 -9.14 -18.14
N PRO A 35 -23.39 -8.58 -17.19
CA PRO A 35 -22.86 -7.87 -16.02
C PRO A 35 -21.79 -8.64 -15.23
N TYR A 36 -22.03 -9.92 -14.92
CA TYR A 36 -21.06 -10.75 -14.20
C TYR A 36 -19.72 -10.91 -14.95
N VAL A 37 -19.75 -10.95 -16.29
CA VAL A 37 -18.52 -11.03 -17.11
C VAL A 37 -17.77 -9.69 -17.07
N ARG A 38 -18.47 -8.56 -17.11
CA ARG A 38 -17.88 -7.23 -16.94
C ARG A 38 -17.18 -7.12 -15.57
N ASN A 39 -17.83 -7.59 -14.51
CA ASN A 39 -17.24 -7.64 -13.18
C ASN A 39 -15.95 -8.46 -13.16
N ARG A 40 -15.93 -9.66 -13.76
CA ARG A 40 -14.70 -10.48 -13.86
C ARG A 40 -13.57 -9.78 -14.61
N ILE A 41 -13.88 -9.01 -15.66
CA ILE A 41 -12.87 -8.21 -16.38
C ILE A 41 -12.33 -7.10 -15.49
N ARG A 42 -13.21 -6.34 -14.82
CA ARG A 42 -12.84 -5.29 -13.87
C ARG A 42 -11.95 -5.81 -12.73
N LEU A 43 -12.29 -6.97 -12.16
CA LEU A 43 -11.48 -7.63 -11.15
C LEU A 43 -10.07 -7.99 -11.66
N ARG A 44 -9.97 -8.47 -12.91
CA ARG A 44 -8.68 -8.78 -13.54
C ARG A 44 -7.88 -7.51 -13.82
N GLN A 45 -8.53 -6.43 -14.26
CA GLN A 45 -7.91 -5.12 -14.47
C GLN A 45 -7.37 -4.57 -13.16
N ALA A 46 -8.18 -4.55 -12.10
CA ALA A 46 -7.78 -4.12 -10.76
C ALA A 46 -6.53 -4.87 -10.27
N GLY A 47 -6.53 -6.20 -10.41
CA GLY A 47 -5.38 -7.03 -10.05
C GLY A 47 -4.12 -6.72 -10.86
N VAL A 48 -4.21 -6.67 -12.20
CA VAL A 48 -3.04 -6.39 -13.06
C VAL A 48 -2.47 -5.01 -12.81
N TRP A 49 -3.33 -3.98 -12.76
CA TRP A 49 -2.88 -2.61 -12.56
C TRP A 49 -2.29 -2.39 -11.17
N SER A 50 -2.80 -3.05 -10.13
CA SER A 50 -2.19 -3.02 -8.79
C SER A 50 -0.77 -3.60 -8.76
N THR A 51 -0.51 -4.67 -9.52
CA THR A 51 0.82 -5.26 -9.66
C THR A 51 1.74 -4.37 -10.48
N LEU A 52 1.25 -3.82 -11.60
CA LEU A 52 2.03 -2.87 -12.41
C LEU A 52 2.41 -1.62 -11.61
N ALA A 53 1.50 -1.07 -10.80
CA ALA A 53 1.79 0.09 -9.95
C ALA A 53 2.99 -0.16 -9.00
N PHE A 54 3.06 -1.37 -8.43
CA PHE A 54 4.19 -1.77 -7.60
C PHE A 54 5.48 -1.98 -8.42
N GLU A 55 5.41 -2.78 -9.49
CA GLU A 55 6.55 -3.11 -10.35
C GLU A 55 7.16 -1.86 -11.00
N ASP A 56 6.32 -0.96 -11.53
CA ASP A 56 6.73 0.31 -12.13
C ASP A 56 7.42 1.19 -11.07
N SER A 57 6.90 1.23 -9.85
CA SER A 57 7.57 1.94 -8.76
C SER A 57 8.93 1.34 -8.41
N ARG A 58 9.08 0.01 -8.46
CA ARG A 58 10.37 -0.66 -8.23
C ARG A 58 11.36 -0.40 -9.36
N ARG A 59 10.90 -0.45 -10.61
CA ARG A 59 11.74 -0.13 -11.78
C ARG A 59 12.23 1.30 -11.75
N LEU A 60 11.38 2.26 -11.38
CA LEU A 60 11.77 3.67 -11.23
C LEU A 60 12.96 3.85 -10.28
N VAL A 61 12.99 3.10 -9.17
CA VAL A 61 14.11 3.10 -8.19
C VAL A 61 15.35 2.40 -8.76
N VAL A 62 15.20 1.21 -9.33
CA VAL A 62 16.34 0.39 -9.79
C VAL A 62 17.04 1.00 -11.00
N GLU A 63 16.28 1.58 -11.92
CA GLU A 63 16.79 2.11 -13.19
C GLU A 63 17.36 3.52 -13.07
N GLY A 64 17.14 4.20 -11.92
CA GLY A 64 17.66 5.55 -11.69
C GLY A 64 17.24 6.57 -12.76
N GLY A 65 16.11 6.31 -13.45
CA GLY A 65 15.62 7.12 -14.57
C GLY A 65 16.20 6.78 -15.96
N ALA A 66 17.09 5.79 -16.08
CA ALA A 66 17.64 5.34 -17.36
C ALA A 66 17.17 3.93 -17.71
N ALA A 67 16.33 3.81 -18.74
CA ALA A 67 15.77 2.54 -19.17
C ALA A 67 16.88 1.60 -19.71
N PRO A 68 16.83 0.28 -19.39
CA PRO A 68 17.65 -0.70 -20.07
C PRO A 68 17.40 -0.70 -21.58
N ALA A 69 18.43 -0.99 -22.37
CA ALA A 69 18.33 -1.02 -23.83
C ALA A 69 17.20 -1.96 -24.30
N GLY A 70 16.28 -1.43 -25.11
CA GLY A 70 15.16 -2.19 -25.67
C GLY A 70 13.92 -2.29 -24.78
N LEU A 71 13.90 -1.66 -23.61
CA LEU A 71 12.71 -1.55 -22.75
C LEU A 71 12.20 -0.10 -22.68
N PRO A 72 10.88 0.13 -22.58
CA PRO A 72 10.37 1.45 -22.28
C PRO A 72 10.79 1.84 -20.86
N GLY A 73 11.22 3.09 -20.72
CA GLY A 73 11.42 3.72 -19.41
C GLY A 73 10.11 3.80 -18.64
N VAL A 74 10.23 3.80 -17.32
CA VAL A 74 9.10 4.01 -16.40
C VAL A 74 9.26 5.37 -15.74
N THR A 75 8.19 6.15 -15.76
CA THR A 75 8.13 7.48 -15.15
C THR A 75 7.28 7.45 -13.88
N ALA A 76 7.35 8.53 -13.08
CA ALA A 76 6.44 8.70 -11.95
C ALA A 76 4.96 8.79 -12.39
N ASP A 77 4.69 9.29 -13.60
CA ASP A 77 3.34 9.34 -14.16
C ASP A 77 2.81 7.95 -14.51
N ASP A 78 3.66 7.03 -14.98
CA ASP A 78 3.27 5.64 -15.24
C ASP A 78 2.84 4.93 -13.94
N VAL A 79 3.58 5.13 -12.85
CA VAL A 79 3.23 4.60 -11.52
C VAL A 79 1.86 5.12 -11.08
N ARG A 80 1.63 6.43 -11.24
CA ARG A 80 0.37 7.07 -10.86
C ARG A 80 -0.79 6.61 -11.73
N MET A 81 -0.59 6.49 -13.03
CA MET A 81 -1.57 5.95 -13.96
C MET A 81 -1.95 4.52 -13.57
N ALA A 82 -0.98 3.64 -13.34
CA ALA A 82 -1.27 2.27 -12.92
C ALA A 82 -2.04 2.21 -11.59
N GLY A 83 -1.69 3.06 -10.62
CA GLY A 83 -2.44 3.18 -9.36
C GLY A 83 -3.89 3.63 -9.58
N ASN A 84 -4.12 4.64 -10.42
CA ASN A 84 -5.46 5.15 -10.74
C ASN A 84 -6.30 4.08 -11.46
N GLU A 85 -5.75 3.43 -12.48
CA GLU A 85 -6.41 2.36 -13.23
C GLU A 85 -6.82 1.19 -12.31
N ALA A 86 -5.99 0.86 -11.31
CA ALA A 86 -6.31 -0.17 -10.33
C ALA A 86 -7.50 0.23 -9.45
N LEU A 87 -7.53 1.48 -8.98
CA LEU A 87 -8.61 2.03 -8.17
C LEU A 87 -9.93 2.16 -8.95
N GLU A 88 -9.85 2.65 -10.19
CA GLU A 88 -11.00 2.83 -11.08
C GLU A 88 -11.61 1.48 -11.48
N ALA A 89 -10.78 0.50 -11.84
CA ALA A 89 -11.25 -0.84 -12.16
C ALA A 89 -11.98 -1.49 -10.97
N LEU A 90 -11.44 -1.37 -9.76
CA LEU A 90 -12.09 -1.90 -8.56
C LEU A 90 -13.39 -1.14 -8.23
N ALA A 91 -13.37 0.19 -8.29
CA ALA A 91 -14.55 1.03 -8.04
C ALA A 91 -15.66 0.78 -9.07
N GLY A 92 -15.30 0.38 -10.29
CA GLY A 92 -16.25 0.01 -11.31
C GLY A 92 -16.99 -1.30 -11.02
N VAL A 93 -16.54 -2.19 -10.12
CA VAL A 93 -17.23 -3.47 -9.90
C VAL A 93 -18.64 -3.23 -9.37
N ASP A 94 -19.64 -3.75 -10.09
CA ASP A 94 -21.03 -3.70 -9.62
C ASP A 94 -21.27 -4.81 -8.61
N LYS A 95 -21.33 -4.44 -7.33
CA LYS A 95 -21.53 -5.39 -6.23
C LYS A 95 -22.89 -6.06 -6.24
N THR A 96 -23.90 -5.49 -6.91
CA THR A 96 -25.24 -6.11 -7.01
C THR A 96 -25.28 -7.24 -8.04
N GLU A 97 -24.36 -7.21 -9.01
CA GLU A 97 -24.17 -8.20 -10.07
C GLU A 97 -22.93 -9.09 -9.81
N LEU A 98 -22.43 -9.11 -8.56
CA LEU A 98 -21.31 -9.95 -8.17
C LEU A 98 -21.84 -11.33 -7.77
N ALA A 99 -21.50 -12.35 -8.55
CA ALA A 99 -21.85 -13.72 -8.23
C ALA A 99 -21.11 -14.18 -6.95
N ASP A 100 -21.73 -15.05 -6.16
CA ASP A 100 -21.13 -15.61 -4.93
C ASP A 100 -19.76 -16.23 -5.19
N ASP A 101 -19.59 -16.91 -6.32
CA ASP A 101 -18.32 -17.52 -6.75
C ASP A 101 -17.21 -16.47 -6.98
N ASP A 102 -17.57 -15.24 -7.34
CA ASP A 102 -16.65 -14.14 -7.63
C ASP A 102 -16.30 -13.32 -6.37
N GLN A 103 -16.95 -13.56 -5.22
CA GLN A 103 -16.71 -12.85 -3.97
C GLN A 103 -15.25 -12.99 -3.49
N SER A 104 -14.67 -14.18 -3.65
CA SER A 104 -13.28 -14.45 -3.29
C SER A 104 -12.31 -13.65 -4.16
N ALA A 105 -12.59 -13.54 -5.47
CA ALA A 105 -11.81 -12.78 -6.43
C ALA A 105 -11.95 -11.26 -6.20
N TRP A 106 -13.13 -10.79 -5.81
CA TRP A 106 -13.33 -9.40 -5.40
C TRP A 106 -12.49 -9.05 -4.18
N THR A 107 -12.53 -9.90 -3.15
CA THR A 107 -11.78 -9.66 -1.90
C THR A 107 -10.27 -9.66 -2.17
N ASP A 108 -9.79 -10.59 -2.99
CA ASP A 108 -8.38 -10.65 -3.42
C ASP A 108 -7.97 -9.37 -4.17
N ALA A 109 -8.76 -8.95 -5.17
CA ALA A 109 -8.50 -7.72 -5.92
C ALA A 109 -8.50 -6.48 -5.00
N ALA A 110 -9.47 -6.38 -4.09
CA ALA A 110 -9.55 -5.29 -3.13
C ALA A 110 -8.30 -5.20 -2.24
N MET A 111 -7.79 -6.33 -1.75
CA MET A 111 -6.56 -6.36 -0.96
C MET A 111 -5.31 -5.95 -1.77
N ARG A 112 -5.18 -6.41 -3.03
CA ARG A 112 -4.05 -6.03 -3.90
C ARG A 112 -4.06 -4.54 -4.25
N VAL A 113 -5.22 -3.99 -4.59
CA VAL A 113 -5.40 -2.56 -4.83
C VAL A 113 -5.14 -1.78 -3.54
N GLY A 114 -5.65 -2.28 -2.40
CA GLY A 114 -5.39 -1.70 -1.08
C GLY A 114 -3.89 -1.60 -0.76
N ALA A 115 -3.11 -2.65 -1.07
CA ALA A 115 -1.66 -2.66 -0.87
C ALA A 115 -0.94 -1.62 -1.73
N SER A 116 -1.33 -1.42 -2.99
CA SER A 116 -0.65 -0.51 -3.93
C SER A 116 -1.28 0.88 -4.06
N ARG A 117 -2.41 1.18 -3.38
CA ARG A 117 -3.21 2.41 -3.58
C ARG A 117 -2.43 3.72 -3.51
N TRP A 118 -1.34 3.77 -2.75
CA TRP A 118 -0.52 4.98 -2.63
C TRP A 118 0.18 5.36 -3.93
N ALA A 119 0.30 4.44 -4.90
CA ALA A 119 0.78 4.74 -6.24
C ALA A 119 -0.07 5.81 -6.93
N ALA A 120 -1.38 5.84 -6.68
CA ALA A 120 -2.31 6.82 -7.25
C ALA A 120 -2.15 8.23 -6.65
N GLU A 121 -1.51 8.35 -5.49
CA GLU A 121 -1.39 9.62 -4.79
C GLU A 121 -0.26 10.46 -5.37
N GLN A 122 -0.53 11.76 -5.54
CA GLN A 122 0.50 12.69 -5.95
C GLN A 122 1.51 12.86 -4.81
N VAL A 123 2.78 12.62 -5.10
CA VAL A 123 3.88 13.00 -4.20
C VAL A 123 4.00 14.53 -4.25
N LEU A 124 3.41 15.20 -3.28
CA LEU A 124 3.58 16.64 -3.10
C LEU A 124 5.01 16.95 -2.67
N ALA A 125 5.49 18.15 -3.00
CA ALA A 125 6.78 18.63 -2.53
C ALA A 125 6.83 18.51 -0.99
N PRO A 126 7.91 17.94 -0.42
CA PRO A 126 8.02 17.77 1.03
C PRO A 126 7.84 19.12 1.72
N ALA A 127 7.03 19.15 2.78
CA ALA A 127 6.90 20.34 3.62
C ALA A 127 8.31 20.80 4.03
N THR A 128 8.66 22.06 3.83
CA THR A 128 10.01 22.57 4.13
C THR A 128 10.28 22.69 5.62
N THR A 129 9.23 22.64 6.44
CA THR A 129 9.27 22.76 7.90
C THR A 129 8.66 21.54 8.59
N GLY A 130 9.18 21.20 9.78
CA GLY A 130 8.65 20.13 10.63
C GLY A 130 9.16 18.72 10.28
N LEU A 131 8.78 17.75 11.10
CA LEU A 131 9.14 16.34 10.96
C LEU A 131 8.59 15.78 9.63
N ARG A 132 9.44 15.08 8.88
CA ARG A 132 9.06 14.49 7.58
C ARG A 132 9.99 13.35 7.18
N VAL A 133 9.64 12.66 6.10
CA VAL A 133 10.52 11.70 5.45
C VAL A 133 11.11 12.27 4.18
N ALA A 134 12.37 11.93 3.93
CA ALA A 134 13.00 12.01 2.61
C ALA A 134 13.49 10.61 2.20
N THR A 135 13.72 10.42 0.92
CA THR A 135 14.29 9.19 0.38
C THR A 135 15.53 9.48 -0.43
N GLN A 136 16.51 8.60 -0.35
CA GLN A 136 17.69 8.62 -1.21
C GLN A 136 18.04 7.20 -1.66
N PRO A 137 18.75 7.04 -2.80
CA PRO A 137 19.30 5.75 -3.19
C PRO A 137 20.22 5.17 -2.09
N GLY A 138 20.13 3.86 -1.87
CA GLY A 138 21.03 3.09 -1.01
C GLY A 138 21.98 2.23 -1.85
N GLN A 139 22.10 0.96 -1.48
CA GLN A 139 22.64 -0.07 -2.38
C GLN A 139 21.81 -0.19 -3.66
N PRO A 140 22.33 -0.85 -4.73
CA PRO A 140 21.56 -1.06 -5.96
C PRO A 140 20.17 -1.68 -5.70
N GLY A 141 19.12 -0.96 -6.08
CA GLY A 141 17.72 -1.35 -5.85
C GLY A 141 17.16 -1.09 -4.45
N GLU A 142 17.98 -0.53 -3.55
CA GLU A 142 17.60 -0.15 -2.20
C GLU A 142 17.19 1.33 -2.14
N THR A 143 16.15 1.64 -1.37
CA THR A 143 15.76 3.00 -1.00
C THR A 143 16.01 3.23 0.48
N CYS A 144 16.79 4.24 0.82
CA CYS A 144 16.99 4.68 2.20
C CYS A 144 15.96 5.75 2.58
N VAL A 145 15.14 5.45 3.58
CA VAL A 145 14.24 6.39 4.24
C VAL A 145 15.01 7.15 5.30
N LEU A 146 14.92 8.48 5.24
CA LEU A 146 15.52 9.41 6.19
C LEU A 146 14.40 10.12 6.92
N LEU A 147 14.41 10.05 8.24
CA LEU A 147 13.58 10.91 9.08
C LEU A 147 14.34 12.21 9.33
N ILE A 148 13.75 13.33 8.95
CA ILE A 148 14.38 14.65 8.99
C ILE A 148 13.41 15.67 9.60
N ASP A 149 13.93 16.81 10.03
CA ASP A 149 13.14 17.93 10.51
C ASP A 149 13.74 19.27 10.04
N ALA A 150 13.40 20.39 10.69
CA ALA A 150 13.92 21.71 10.34
C ALA A 150 15.43 21.89 10.68
N THR A 151 15.96 21.08 11.59
CA THR A 151 17.33 21.16 12.13
C THR A 151 18.22 20.00 11.68
N HIS A 152 17.63 18.87 11.33
CA HIS A 152 18.30 17.64 10.91
C HIS A 152 18.02 17.38 9.44
N ALA A 153 19.02 17.60 8.59
CA ALA A 153 18.93 17.40 7.15
C ALA A 153 19.32 15.96 6.74
N ALA A 154 19.41 15.68 5.44
CA ALA A 154 19.63 14.34 4.90
C ALA A 154 21.04 13.77 5.22
N ASP A 155 22.01 14.63 5.47
CA ASP A 155 23.38 14.31 5.90
C ASP A 155 23.43 13.87 7.37
N HIS A 156 22.60 14.46 8.21
CA HIS A 156 22.47 14.17 9.64
C HIS A 156 21.01 13.91 10.05
N PRO A 157 20.38 12.83 9.52
CA PRO A 157 18.98 12.56 9.78
C PRO A 157 18.75 12.08 11.22
N LEU A 158 17.55 12.32 11.74
CA LEU A 158 17.10 11.82 13.04
C LEU A 158 17.11 10.29 13.12
N ALA A 159 16.77 9.64 12.01
CA ALA A 159 16.84 8.19 11.84
C ALA A 159 17.03 7.86 10.35
N ARG A 160 17.68 6.73 10.08
CA ARG A 160 17.86 6.19 8.73
C ARG A 160 17.52 4.70 8.71
N ARG A 161 16.71 4.28 7.74
CA ARG A 161 16.45 2.87 7.45
C ARG A 161 16.38 2.64 5.95
N CYS A 162 17.12 1.66 5.46
CA CYS A 162 17.08 1.28 4.04
C CYS A 162 16.26 0.00 3.83
N THR A 163 15.65 -0.12 2.65
CA THR A 163 14.77 -1.23 2.28
C THR A 163 14.81 -1.49 0.77
N PHE A 164 14.61 -2.75 0.38
CA PHE A 164 14.37 -3.14 -1.01
C PHE A 164 12.88 -3.09 -1.39
N GLY A 165 12.01 -2.67 -0.47
CA GLY A 165 10.60 -2.43 -0.77
C GLY A 165 10.35 -1.09 -1.44
N THR A 166 9.13 -0.90 -1.92
CA THR A 166 8.64 0.40 -2.36
C THR A 166 8.27 1.26 -1.16
N VAL A 167 8.81 2.48 -1.10
CA VAL A 167 8.49 3.46 -0.06
C VAL A 167 7.46 4.45 -0.57
N TRP A 168 6.25 4.41 -0.01
CA TRP A 168 5.17 5.30 -0.42
C TRP A 168 5.20 6.61 0.38
N THR A 169 6.03 7.58 0.00
CA THR A 169 6.23 8.81 0.80
C THR A 169 4.97 9.66 1.01
N ALA A 170 4.02 9.63 0.07
CA ALA A 170 2.71 10.29 0.21
C ALA A 170 1.86 9.76 1.40
N SER A 171 2.21 8.57 1.91
CA SER A 171 1.57 7.97 3.09
C SER A 171 2.05 8.52 4.42
N ALA A 172 3.10 9.37 4.43
CA ALA A 172 3.66 9.89 5.66
C ALA A 172 2.62 10.66 6.48
N ARG A 173 2.43 10.30 7.75
CA ARG A 173 1.54 11.02 8.68
C ARG A 173 2.26 11.27 9.99
N VAL A 174 2.35 12.53 10.38
CA VAL A 174 3.01 12.97 11.62
C VAL A 174 1.95 13.14 12.71
N ASN A 175 2.26 12.78 13.94
CA ASN A 175 1.38 13.06 15.07
C ASN A 175 1.41 14.54 15.48
N ALA A 176 0.40 15.03 16.21
CA ALA A 176 0.33 16.44 16.60
C ALA A 176 1.57 16.94 17.38
N GLY A 177 2.25 16.05 18.12
CA GLY A 177 3.44 16.39 18.91
C GLY A 177 4.77 16.33 18.13
N SER A 178 4.77 16.02 16.83
CA SER A 178 6.00 15.79 16.04
C SER A 178 6.98 14.80 16.69
N SER A 179 6.46 13.83 17.42
CA SER A 179 7.22 12.79 18.14
C SER A 179 7.03 11.40 17.53
N ALA A 180 6.17 11.27 16.52
CA ALA A 180 6.00 10.05 15.75
C ALA A 180 5.56 10.35 14.30
N LEU A 181 5.96 9.46 13.40
CA LEU A 181 5.58 9.49 11.99
C LEU A 181 5.28 8.07 11.51
N THR A 182 4.15 7.84 10.86
CA THR A 182 3.85 6.58 10.16
C THR A 182 4.16 6.69 8.67
N LEU A 183 4.53 5.57 8.06
CA LEU A 183 4.88 5.44 6.66
C LEU A 183 4.47 4.06 6.16
N ALA A 184 3.92 3.99 4.95
CA ALA A 184 3.58 2.73 4.31
C ALA A 184 4.75 2.25 3.43
N VAL A 185 5.22 1.04 3.67
CA VAL A 185 6.31 0.41 2.92
C VAL A 185 5.83 -0.93 2.38
N GLN A 186 5.99 -1.14 1.09
CA GLN A 186 5.49 -2.30 0.39
C GLN A 186 6.67 -3.17 -0.08
N PRO A 187 7.07 -4.21 0.65
CA PRO A 187 8.16 -5.09 0.23
C PRO A 187 7.79 -6.00 -0.95
N LEU A 188 6.51 -6.38 -1.10
CA LEU A 188 6.02 -7.25 -2.19
C LEU A 188 4.76 -6.65 -2.85
N ALA A 189 4.49 -7.05 -4.09
CA ALA A 189 3.35 -6.54 -4.87
C ALA A 189 1.98 -6.66 -4.16
N THR A 190 1.84 -7.64 -3.26
CA THR A 190 0.61 -7.94 -2.52
C THR A 190 0.73 -7.69 -1.02
N TRP A 191 1.87 -7.18 -0.54
CA TRP A 191 2.18 -7.08 0.88
C TRP A 191 2.65 -5.69 1.27
N ARG A 192 1.88 -4.98 2.10
CA ARG A 192 2.26 -3.65 2.60
C ARG A 192 2.26 -3.55 4.12
N GLU A 193 3.37 -3.08 4.65
CA GLU A 193 3.63 -2.89 6.07
C GLU A 193 3.37 -1.44 6.49
N LEU A 194 3.08 -1.27 7.78
CA LEU A 194 3.03 0.02 8.44
C LEU A 194 4.33 0.20 9.23
N TRP A 195 5.14 1.16 8.81
CA TRP A 195 6.32 1.61 9.53
C TRP A 195 5.95 2.77 10.44
N MET A 196 6.51 2.82 11.64
CA MET A 196 6.34 3.93 12.57
C MET A 196 7.68 4.34 13.18
N PHE A 197 8.10 5.56 12.86
CA PHE A 197 9.20 6.22 13.56
C PHE A 197 8.68 6.87 14.83
N ARG A 198 9.45 6.80 15.91
CA ARG A 198 9.08 7.41 17.19
C ARG A 198 10.29 7.94 17.95
N ALA A 199 10.13 9.10 18.57
CA ALA A 199 11.09 9.66 19.50
C ALA A 199 11.08 8.92 20.85
N THR A 200 12.26 8.62 21.37
CA THR A 200 12.51 8.04 22.69
C THR A 200 13.60 8.85 23.40
N PRO A 201 13.81 8.66 24.72
CA PRO A 201 14.92 9.31 25.42
C PRO A 201 16.31 8.97 24.85
N ALA A 202 16.46 7.83 24.17
CA ALA A 202 17.70 7.38 23.55
C ALA A 202 17.84 7.80 22.06
N GLY A 203 16.88 8.55 21.52
CA GLY A 203 16.81 8.92 20.11
C GLY A 203 15.60 8.32 19.41
N TRP A 204 15.65 8.24 18.08
CA TRP A 204 14.53 7.75 17.28
C TRP A 204 14.61 6.25 17.03
N THR A 205 13.47 5.57 17.18
CA THR A 205 13.32 4.14 16.89
C THR A 205 12.33 3.92 15.75
N LEU A 206 12.43 2.75 15.11
CA LEU A 206 11.53 2.31 14.05
C LEU A 206 10.83 1.02 14.48
N GLN A 207 9.51 1.05 14.47
CA GLN A 207 8.62 -0.11 14.58
C GLN A 207 8.12 -0.49 13.18
N VAL A 208 8.03 -1.78 12.89
CA VAL A 208 7.46 -2.29 11.63
C VAL A 208 6.35 -3.26 11.97
N LEU A 209 5.14 -2.94 11.51
CA LEU A 209 3.97 -3.80 11.64
C LEU A 209 3.65 -4.43 10.28
N PRO A 210 3.94 -5.72 10.09
CA PRO A 210 3.47 -6.44 8.92
C PRO A 210 1.97 -6.77 9.04
N PRO A 211 1.27 -7.03 7.90
CA PRO A 211 -0.10 -7.53 7.86
C PRO A 211 -0.32 -8.83 8.66
N SER A 212 0.65 -9.73 8.63
CA SER A 212 0.69 -10.98 9.41
C SER A 212 2.16 -11.32 9.70
N THR A 213 2.41 -12.13 10.74
CA THR A 213 3.75 -12.64 11.06
C THR A 213 4.21 -13.70 10.07
N GLU A 214 3.28 -14.33 9.36
CA GLU A 214 3.55 -15.25 8.26
C GLU A 214 3.15 -14.57 6.94
N ALA A 215 4.12 -14.34 6.08
CA ALA A 215 3.89 -13.81 4.74
C ALA A 215 3.34 -14.92 3.84
N SER A 216 2.03 -15.18 3.91
CA SER A 216 1.42 -16.30 3.20
C SER A 216 0.74 -15.96 1.89
N ASP A 217 0.52 -14.68 1.53
CA ASP A 217 0.00 -14.32 0.19
C ASP A 217 -0.16 -12.80 -0.02
N VAL A 218 -1.21 -12.25 0.59
CA VAL A 218 -1.74 -10.91 0.30
C VAL A 218 -2.23 -10.30 1.59
N GLY A 219 -1.82 -9.05 1.81
CA GLY A 219 -2.28 -8.28 2.94
C GLY A 219 -1.66 -6.91 3.00
N TYR A 220 -2.35 -6.01 3.67
CA TYR A 220 -1.81 -4.72 4.01
C TYR A 220 -2.29 -4.30 5.40
N VAL A 221 -1.46 -3.53 6.08
CA VAL A 221 -1.88 -2.72 7.21
C VAL A 221 -1.62 -1.24 6.87
N GLU A 222 -2.51 -0.37 7.28
CA GLU A 222 -2.39 1.06 7.02
C GLU A 222 -2.80 1.89 8.23
N PHE A 223 -2.15 3.04 8.35
CA PHE A 223 -2.52 4.07 9.30
C PHE A 223 -3.93 4.60 9.01
N ALA A 224 -4.74 4.69 10.06
CA ALA A 224 -6.11 5.18 10.03
C ALA A 224 -6.37 6.36 10.97
N GLY A 225 -5.41 6.79 11.80
CA GLY A 225 -5.58 7.93 12.69
C GLY A 225 -4.66 7.93 13.92
N TRP A 226 -4.46 9.11 14.49
CA TRP A 226 -3.81 9.30 15.79
C TRP A 226 -4.87 9.50 16.86
N VAL A 227 -4.77 8.82 17.99
CA VAL A 227 -5.63 9.09 19.14
C VAL A 227 -5.00 10.20 20.00
N PRO A 228 -5.65 11.35 20.19
CA PRO A 228 -5.06 12.47 20.92
C PRO A 228 -4.74 12.12 22.37
N ALA A 229 -3.56 12.55 22.84
CA ALA A 229 -3.10 12.44 24.23
C ALA A 229 -3.00 11.02 24.83
N THR A 230 -3.20 9.95 24.05
CA THR A 230 -3.03 8.57 24.54
C THR A 230 -1.78 7.88 24.01
N GLY A 231 -1.22 8.40 22.91
CA GLY A 231 -0.11 7.74 22.21
C GLY A 231 -0.53 6.49 21.43
N GLN A 232 -1.84 6.24 21.26
CA GLN A 232 -2.35 5.12 20.48
C GLN A 232 -2.52 5.50 19.00
N VAL A 233 -2.50 4.47 18.15
CA VAL A 233 -2.63 4.58 16.70
C VAL A 233 -3.82 3.75 16.24
N LEU A 234 -4.60 4.29 15.31
CA LEU A 234 -5.65 3.54 14.63
C LEU A 234 -5.06 2.93 13.36
N ALA A 235 -5.38 1.66 13.09
CA ALA A 235 -4.97 0.99 11.87
C ALA A 235 -6.11 0.20 11.23
N ALA A 236 -6.13 0.12 9.91
CA ALA A 236 -6.95 -0.84 9.17
C ALA A 236 -6.03 -1.92 8.60
N ARG A 237 -6.43 -3.18 8.77
CA ARG A 237 -5.67 -4.34 8.29
C ARG A 237 -6.60 -5.21 7.44
N GLU A 238 -6.11 -5.59 6.27
CA GLU A 238 -6.72 -6.66 5.48
C GLU A 238 -5.64 -7.69 5.16
N VAL A 239 -5.95 -8.97 5.40
CA VAL A 239 -4.98 -10.05 5.21
C VAL A 239 -5.71 -11.36 4.96
N ARG A 240 -5.09 -12.29 4.22
CA ARG A 240 -5.45 -13.71 4.30
C ARG A 240 -4.89 -14.27 5.60
N ASP A 241 -5.77 -14.50 6.58
CA ASP A 241 -5.37 -14.88 7.93
C ASP A 241 -4.91 -16.36 7.97
N PRO A 242 -3.62 -16.66 8.18
CA PRO A 242 -3.11 -18.03 8.24
C PRO A 242 -3.75 -18.83 9.36
N GLN A 243 -4.07 -18.18 10.49
CA GLN A 243 -4.69 -18.82 11.66
C GLN A 243 -6.15 -19.18 11.41
N ARG A 244 -6.78 -18.62 10.38
CA ARG A 244 -8.16 -18.92 9.96
C ARG A 244 -8.22 -19.65 8.62
N GLY A 245 -7.18 -20.43 8.29
CA GLY A 245 -7.14 -21.21 7.05
C GLY A 245 -7.07 -20.34 5.80
N ASN A 246 -6.30 -19.24 5.84
CA ASN A 246 -6.11 -18.27 4.76
C ASN A 246 -7.40 -17.59 4.28
N LYS A 247 -8.43 -17.54 5.14
CA LYS A 247 -9.64 -16.75 4.87
C LYS A 247 -9.32 -15.25 4.92
N PRO A 248 -9.89 -14.43 4.03
CA PRO A 248 -9.77 -12.99 4.13
C PRO A 248 -10.32 -12.49 5.46
N ALA A 249 -9.56 -11.63 6.12
CA ALA A 249 -9.96 -10.94 7.33
C ALA A 249 -9.70 -9.44 7.15
N ARG A 250 -10.68 -8.64 7.57
CA ARG A 250 -10.57 -7.19 7.68
C ARG A 250 -10.77 -6.81 9.15
N THR A 251 -9.82 -6.07 9.70
CA THR A 251 -9.86 -5.61 11.09
C THR A 251 -9.53 -4.12 11.17
N TYR A 252 -10.22 -3.45 12.08
CA TYR A 252 -9.94 -2.08 12.50
C TYR A 252 -9.41 -2.13 13.91
N GLU A 253 -8.22 -1.58 14.11
CA GLU A 253 -7.40 -1.84 15.27
C GLU A 253 -7.04 -0.55 16.00
N LEU A 254 -7.04 -0.63 17.33
CA LEU A 254 -6.38 0.30 18.22
C LEU A 254 -5.05 -0.32 18.63
N LEU A 255 -3.96 0.33 18.26
CA LEU A 255 -2.60 -0.13 18.49
C LEU A 255 -1.94 0.69 19.59
N ASP A 256 -1.13 0.04 20.41
CA ASP A 256 -0.17 0.72 21.27
C ASP A 256 0.87 1.43 20.40
N GLY A 257 1.03 2.75 20.53
CA GLY A 257 1.99 3.49 19.70
C GLY A 257 3.44 3.36 20.15
N GLN A 258 3.76 2.53 21.15
CA GLN A 258 5.15 2.18 21.46
C GLN A 258 5.59 0.93 20.71
N THR A 259 4.75 -0.09 20.69
CA THR A 259 5.03 -1.48 20.27
C THR A 259 4.28 -1.91 19.02
N LEU A 260 3.29 -1.12 18.58
CA LEU A 260 2.32 -1.49 17.55
C LEU A 260 1.52 -2.76 17.86
N ALA A 261 1.50 -3.20 19.13
CA ALA A 261 0.68 -4.32 19.56
C ALA A 261 -0.81 -3.94 19.49
N THR A 262 -1.63 -4.86 18.97
CA THR A 262 -3.08 -4.67 18.91
C THR A 262 -3.69 -4.75 20.31
N GLU A 263 -4.22 -3.63 20.80
CA GLU A 263 -4.91 -3.57 22.09
C GLU A 263 -6.39 -3.96 21.95
N LYS A 264 -7.03 -3.50 20.87
CA LYS A 264 -8.43 -3.78 20.53
C LYS A 264 -8.58 -3.90 19.03
N ALA A 265 -9.46 -4.79 18.59
CA ALA A 265 -9.82 -4.94 17.18
C ALA A 265 -11.34 -5.07 17.03
N ALA A 266 -11.86 -4.64 15.89
CA ALA A 266 -13.23 -4.90 15.48
C ALA A 266 -13.32 -5.13 13.97
N ASP A 267 -14.45 -5.69 13.54
CA ASP A 267 -14.80 -5.95 12.14
C ASP A 267 -15.41 -4.72 11.43
N ALA A 268 -15.82 -3.71 12.19
CA ALA A 268 -16.35 -2.45 11.68
C ALA A 268 -15.75 -1.23 12.43
N PRO A 269 -15.52 -0.09 11.74
CA PRO A 269 -14.96 1.12 12.37
C PRO A 269 -15.81 1.67 13.51
N GLY A 270 -17.14 1.58 13.37
CA GLY A 270 -18.10 2.09 14.36
C GLY A 270 -18.11 1.32 15.68
N SER A 271 -17.60 0.07 15.67
CA SER A 271 -17.57 -0.81 16.85
C SER A 271 -16.46 -0.42 17.85
N LEU A 272 -15.50 0.42 17.45
CA LEU A 272 -14.49 0.98 18.34
C LEU A 272 -14.70 2.49 18.51
N LYS A 273 -15.02 2.94 19.73
CA LYS A 273 -15.26 4.36 20.04
C LYS A 273 -14.11 5.28 19.60
N ALA A 274 -12.86 4.86 19.82
CA ALA A 274 -11.69 5.63 19.41
C ALA A 274 -11.62 5.72 17.88
N PHE A 275 -11.83 4.59 17.20
CA PHE A 275 -11.82 4.52 15.75
C PHE A 275 -12.93 5.39 15.16
N TYR A 276 -14.17 5.32 15.65
CA TYR A 276 -15.25 6.18 15.21
C TYR A 276 -14.91 7.69 15.30
N ARG A 277 -14.24 8.12 16.38
CA ARG A 277 -13.99 9.54 16.68
C ARG A 277 -12.76 10.14 15.99
N PHE A 278 -11.71 9.35 15.78
CA PHE A 278 -10.39 9.88 15.45
C PHE A 278 -9.83 9.38 14.12
N GLN A 279 -10.70 8.95 13.21
CA GLN A 279 -10.29 8.56 11.85
C GLN A 279 -9.59 9.75 11.17
N ASP A 280 -8.43 9.48 10.59
CA ASP A 280 -7.74 10.44 9.74
C ASP A 280 -8.63 10.73 8.51
N PRO A 281 -8.94 12.01 8.22
CA PRO A 281 -9.79 12.36 7.10
C PRO A 281 -9.22 11.93 5.74
N ALA A 282 -7.90 11.94 5.57
CA ALA A 282 -7.28 11.49 4.33
C ALA A 282 -7.41 9.98 4.19
N TRP A 283 -7.17 9.20 5.26
CA TRP A 283 -7.43 7.77 5.27
C TRP A 283 -8.89 7.46 4.88
N LYS A 284 -9.88 8.09 5.54
CA LYS A 284 -11.30 7.84 5.28
C LYS A 284 -11.70 8.10 3.83
N ARG A 285 -11.12 9.12 3.20
CA ARG A 285 -11.37 9.47 1.79
C ARG A 285 -10.78 8.46 0.81
N MET A 286 -9.63 7.88 1.14
CA MET A 286 -8.78 7.16 0.18
C MET A 286 -8.76 5.65 0.38
N THR A 287 -9.10 5.15 1.56
CA THR A 287 -9.01 3.72 1.87
C THR A 287 -9.96 2.87 1.03
N VAL A 288 -9.47 1.71 0.63
CA VAL A 288 -10.28 0.66 -0.01
C VAL A 288 -11.00 -0.18 1.06
N SER A 289 -10.53 -0.18 2.31
CA SER A 289 -11.10 -0.96 3.41
C SER A 289 -12.51 -0.54 3.83
N LEU A 290 -12.97 0.65 3.43
CA LEU A 290 -14.34 1.10 3.68
C LEU A 290 -15.28 0.85 2.48
N ARG A 291 -14.76 0.32 1.37
CA ARG A 291 -15.49 0.20 0.10
C ARG A 291 -16.20 -1.11 -0.05
#